data_AF-A0A9Q9EX67-F1
#
_entry.id   AF-A0A9Q9EX67-F1
#
_cell.length_a   1.000
_cell.length_b   1.000
_cell.length_c   1.000
_cell.angle_alpha   90.00
_cell.angle_beta   90.00
_cell.angle_gamma   90.00
#
_symmetry.space_group_name_H-M   'P 1'
#
loop_
_entity.id
_entity.type
_entity.pdbx_description
1 polymer ?
#
loop_
_entity_poly.entity_id
_entity_poly.type
_entity_poly.pdbx_seq_one_letter_code
_entity_poly.pdbx_strand_id
1 'polypeptide(L)'
;MKKQLKQTAYIFLTVLILCTMSCSDNISGKLALPENGGSALKQPQSPKPQPQNPQPPSTPPTGEEHHTPPESTPGAEAKKQVLFKRLLNAALRFEKTVDVGDLHISCKTDSKGQSECKKLYSDFLDYLDENSLFLFHLLPSHDIAYKYKNDNEDETASYELTFLIESSTVDADCQRLMQAFEKFYSVVHESMSQAEISYALYRELQKNIVYEVNSSSQYQRTAAGALLDGKGVCEDYSLSYKKLMNGAGIQTVCVEGKDRAVYTEPTVAHMWNRINLDGQWYNVDATWDDYKWAGQYLRSHCEGKYFLTSDSRFYGADALNHPLIYQKYLPVPAANDARYENTDCIFRNGDKKSDPFYHQGYWYYFLYEDMSIYSSRFDGSDKRRLYQKMYHANSKFYQPNYAKLHRIEFGKDKIYFIDYAESHGADVDTLYTMNYDGSSVQKIGAAPLPSEPLKDETDKPEREAPGTFALRVELLLSKLKDAYYHGTEDYFIPENPDRRNFVTAIQKAEKLLQNAQPDAHAARELYTELRGLRIRKTKN
;
A
#
# COMPACT_ATOMS: atom_id res chain seq x y z
N MET A 1 -31.29 -26.15 -20.50
CA MET A 1 -30.06 -26.18 -19.67
C MET A 1 -28.75 -26.55 -20.42
N LYS A 2 -28.60 -26.30 -21.73
CA LYS A 2 -27.29 -26.47 -22.42
C LYS A 2 -26.87 -25.28 -23.33
N LYS A 3 -27.55 -24.14 -23.23
CA LYS A 3 -27.24 -22.92 -24.01
C LYS A 3 -26.63 -21.76 -23.21
N GLN A 4 -26.66 -21.79 -21.87
CA GLN A 4 -26.07 -20.73 -21.04
C GLN A 4 -24.62 -20.97 -20.60
N LEU A 5 -24.05 -22.17 -20.80
CA LEU A 5 -22.63 -22.41 -20.51
C LEU A 5 -21.66 -21.95 -21.62
N LYS A 6 -22.15 -21.61 -22.81
CA LYS A 6 -21.29 -21.19 -23.94
C LYS A 6 -21.05 -19.67 -24.02
N GLN A 7 -21.86 -18.85 -23.36
CA GLN A 7 -21.65 -17.39 -23.33
C GLN A 7 -20.66 -16.96 -22.24
N THR A 8 -20.53 -17.69 -21.14
CA THR A 8 -19.57 -17.39 -20.07
C THR A 8 -18.13 -17.73 -20.45
N ALA A 9 -17.93 -18.73 -21.33
CA ALA A 9 -16.60 -19.10 -21.83
C ALA A 9 -16.05 -18.12 -22.89
N TYR A 10 -16.92 -17.40 -23.61
CA TYR A 10 -16.50 -16.46 -24.66
C TYR A 10 -16.06 -15.09 -24.10
N ILE A 11 -16.51 -14.72 -22.90
CA ILE A 11 -16.15 -13.46 -22.23
C ILE A 11 -14.80 -13.60 -21.51
N PHE A 12 -14.45 -14.79 -21.01
CA PHE A 12 -13.11 -15.04 -20.46
C PHE A 12 -12.02 -15.12 -21.53
N LEU A 13 -12.35 -15.59 -22.74
CA LEU A 13 -11.37 -15.72 -23.82
C LEU A 13 -11.04 -14.38 -24.50
N THR A 14 -11.96 -13.40 -24.49
CA THR A 14 -11.74 -12.07 -25.09
C THR A 14 -10.92 -11.13 -24.23
N VAL A 15 -10.86 -11.34 -22.90
CA VAL A 15 -9.97 -10.59 -22.01
C VAL A 15 -8.51 -11.05 -22.15
N LEU A 16 -8.28 -12.32 -22.48
CA LEU A 16 -6.92 -12.88 -22.63
C LEU A 16 -6.22 -12.43 -23.93
N ILE A 17 -6.97 -12.26 -25.03
CA ILE A 17 -6.39 -11.97 -26.36
C ILE A 17 -5.91 -10.52 -26.49
N LEU A 18 -6.43 -9.58 -25.69
CA LEU A 18 -6.00 -8.18 -25.69
C LEU A 18 -4.73 -7.90 -24.87
N CYS A 19 -4.19 -8.90 -24.16
CA CYS A 19 -2.93 -8.81 -23.40
C CYS A 19 -1.67 -9.09 -24.24
N THR A 20 -1.78 -9.37 -25.54
CA THR A 20 -0.66 -9.87 -26.36
C THR A 20 0.11 -8.81 -27.16
N MET A 21 -0.21 -7.51 -27.03
CA MET A 21 0.49 -6.45 -27.78
C MET A 21 0.83 -5.23 -26.93
N SER A 22 1.74 -5.37 -25.97
CA SER A 22 2.64 -4.28 -25.56
C SER A 22 3.62 -4.80 -24.52
N CYS A 23 4.69 -5.45 -24.98
CA CYS A 23 5.99 -5.63 -24.30
C CYS A 23 6.85 -6.52 -25.22
N SER A 24 7.29 -5.95 -26.35
CA SER A 24 8.30 -6.58 -27.20
C SER A 24 9.33 -5.52 -27.53
N ASP A 25 10.40 -5.45 -26.75
CA ASP A 25 11.62 -4.78 -27.19
C ASP A 25 12.24 -5.59 -28.34
N ASN A 26 12.47 -4.88 -29.44
CA ASN A 26 13.20 -5.36 -30.60
C ASN A 26 14.63 -5.75 -30.20
N ILE A 27 14.91 -7.05 -30.08
CA ILE A 27 16.27 -7.58 -30.19
C ILE A 27 16.24 -8.67 -31.27
N SER A 28 16.40 -8.24 -32.51
CA SER A 28 16.79 -9.11 -33.62
C SER A 28 18.27 -9.44 -33.50
N GLY A 29 18.59 -10.62 -32.98
CA GLY A 29 19.96 -11.16 -32.93
C GLY A 29 19.92 -12.67 -32.78
N LYS A 30 20.13 -13.38 -33.90
CA LYS A 30 20.25 -14.84 -33.99
C LYS A 30 21.25 -15.38 -32.97
N LEU A 31 20.84 -16.32 -32.12
CA LEU A 31 21.75 -17.32 -31.56
C LEU A 31 21.01 -18.64 -31.32
N ALA A 32 21.62 -19.70 -31.86
CA ALA A 32 21.11 -21.05 -31.91
C ALA A 32 21.19 -21.75 -30.55
N LEU A 33 20.17 -22.54 -30.24
CA LEU A 33 20.17 -23.53 -29.16
C LEU A 33 20.99 -24.76 -29.56
N PRO A 34 21.67 -25.42 -28.61
CA PRO A 34 21.86 -26.86 -28.65
C PRO A 34 20.95 -27.56 -27.65
N GLU A 35 20.28 -28.60 -28.17
CA GLU A 35 19.60 -29.66 -27.44
C GLU A 35 20.59 -30.43 -26.55
N ASN A 36 20.19 -30.79 -25.33
CA ASN A 36 20.18 -32.20 -24.87
C ASN A 36 19.87 -32.34 -23.37
N GLY A 37 19.13 -33.42 -23.08
CA GLY A 37 19.44 -34.28 -21.92
C GLY A 37 18.52 -34.16 -20.72
N GLY A 38 17.38 -34.85 -20.77
CA GLY A 38 16.55 -35.11 -19.59
C GLY A 38 17.24 -36.03 -18.58
N SER A 39 16.95 -35.81 -17.30
CA SER A 39 17.13 -36.79 -16.23
C SER A 39 16.20 -36.44 -15.08
N ALA A 40 15.20 -37.30 -14.88
CA ALA A 40 14.23 -37.26 -13.81
C ALA A 40 14.89 -37.28 -12.42
N LEU A 41 14.43 -36.42 -11.50
CA LEU A 41 14.77 -36.50 -10.08
C LEU A 41 13.53 -36.92 -9.27
N LYS A 42 13.73 -38.00 -8.53
CA LYS A 42 12.78 -38.70 -7.65
C LYS A 42 12.47 -37.86 -6.40
N GLN A 43 11.24 -38.00 -5.91
CA GLN A 43 10.77 -37.53 -4.61
C GLN A 43 11.59 -38.10 -3.44
N PRO A 44 11.86 -37.33 -2.38
CA PRO A 44 12.26 -37.88 -1.08
C PRO A 44 11.06 -38.12 -0.17
N GLN A 45 11.03 -39.30 0.45
CA GLN A 45 10.10 -39.74 1.49
C GLN A 45 10.41 -39.11 2.85
N SER A 46 9.37 -38.90 3.67
CA SER A 46 9.41 -38.40 5.05
C SER A 46 9.99 -39.41 6.05
N PRO A 47 10.72 -38.99 7.11
CA PRO A 47 11.02 -39.87 8.25
C PRO A 47 10.10 -39.62 9.46
N LYS A 48 9.72 -40.72 10.13
CA LYS A 48 9.07 -40.77 11.46
C LYS A 48 10.09 -40.65 12.61
N PRO A 49 9.68 -40.25 13.83
CA PRO A 49 10.58 -39.87 14.92
C PRO A 49 10.85 -41.02 15.93
N GLN A 50 12.05 -41.03 16.51
CA GLN A 50 12.36 -41.75 17.76
C GLN A 50 13.33 -40.93 18.65
N PRO A 51 13.31 -41.16 19.99
CA PRO A 51 13.63 -40.14 21.00
C PRO A 51 15.09 -40.17 21.48
N GLN A 52 15.63 -39.00 21.87
CA GLN A 52 16.92 -38.88 22.55
C GLN A 52 16.75 -38.27 23.95
N ASN A 53 17.39 -38.92 24.93
CA ASN A 53 17.56 -38.45 26.31
C ASN A 53 18.84 -37.59 26.43
N PRO A 54 18.96 -36.72 27.45
CA PRO A 54 19.82 -35.53 27.41
C PRO A 54 21.26 -35.77 27.89
N GLN A 55 22.22 -35.05 27.27
CA GLN A 55 23.60 -34.88 27.77
C GLN A 55 23.91 -33.40 28.06
N PRO A 56 24.85 -33.12 29.00
CA PRO A 56 25.06 -31.83 29.66
C PRO A 56 25.87 -30.81 28.81
N PRO A 57 25.87 -29.51 29.18
CA PRO A 57 26.24 -28.43 28.26
C PRO A 57 27.76 -28.33 28.03
N SER A 58 28.16 -28.39 26.76
CA SER A 58 29.49 -28.02 26.30
C SER A 58 29.56 -26.53 25.97
N THR A 59 30.59 -25.87 26.50
CA THR A 59 31.02 -24.49 26.31
C THR A 59 31.07 -24.09 24.81
N PRO A 60 30.70 -22.85 24.42
CA PRO A 60 30.66 -22.46 23.01
C PRO A 60 32.07 -22.20 22.46
N PRO A 61 32.36 -22.55 21.19
CA PRO A 61 33.58 -22.10 20.54
C PRO A 61 33.47 -20.60 20.22
N THR A 62 34.42 -19.84 20.73
CA THR A 62 34.77 -18.49 20.29
C THR A 62 35.14 -18.51 18.80
N GLY A 63 34.42 -17.74 17.99
CA GLY A 63 34.77 -17.51 16.58
C GLY A 63 33.56 -17.22 15.70
N GLU A 64 32.77 -16.20 16.03
CA GLU A 64 31.88 -15.58 15.05
C GLU A 64 32.66 -14.44 14.37
N GLU A 65 33.03 -14.67 13.11
CA GLU A 65 33.36 -13.57 12.21
C GLU A 65 32.08 -12.75 12.01
N HIS A 66 32.01 -11.62 12.71
CA HIS A 66 31.10 -10.55 12.35
C HIS A 66 31.44 -10.14 10.91
N HIS A 67 30.56 -10.48 9.96
CA HIS A 67 30.51 -9.81 8.67
C HIS A 67 30.02 -8.39 8.90
N THR A 68 30.95 -7.50 9.26
CA THR A 68 30.79 -6.06 9.11
C THR A 68 30.60 -5.77 7.62
N PRO A 69 29.62 -4.94 7.21
CA PRO A 69 29.59 -4.41 5.86
C PRO A 69 30.95 -3.76 5.55
N PRO A 70 31.48 -3.86 4.33
CA PRO A 70 32.75 -3.22 4.02
C PRO A 70 32.64 -1.72 4.31
N GLU A 71 33.48 -1.22 5.21
CA GLU A 71 33.60 0.21 5.48
C GLU A 71 33.85 0.93 4.15
N SER A 72 32.94 1.83 3.79
CA SER A 72 33.14 2.71 2.64
C SER A 72 34.36 3.58 2.91
N THR A 73 35.28 3.65 1.96
CA THR A 73 36.42 4.59 2.05
C THR A 73 35.87 6.02 2.15
N PRO A 74 36.45 6.90 2.98
CA PRO A 74 35.93 8.26 3.21
C PRO A 74 35.68 9.07 1.93
N GLY A 75 36.44 8.82 0.86
CA GLY A 75 36.23 9.45 -0.46
C GLY A 75 34.99 8.96 -1.23
N ALA A 76 34.59 7.70 -1.07
CA ALA A 76 33.42 7.15 -1.75
C ALA A 76 32.11 7.71 -1.15
N GLU A 77 32.06 7.83 0.18
CA GLU A 77 30.91 8.38 0.89
C GLU A 77 30.76 9.89 0.61
N ALA A 78 31.85 10.65 0.65
CA ALA A 78 31.83 12.07 0.29
C ALA A 78 31.37 12.28 -1.17
N LYS A 79 31.84 11.44 -2.11
CA LYS A 79 31.38 11.46 -3.51
C LYS A 79 29.87 11.23 -3.61
N LYS A 80 29.36 10.21 -2.91
CA LYS A 80 27.93 9.85 -2.88
C LYS A 80 27.07 11.00 -2.36
N GLN A 81 27.48 11.65 -1.27
CA GLN A 81 26.76 12.78 -0.69
C GLN A 81 26.68 13.98 -1.64
N VAL A 82 27.79 14.32 -2.31
CA VAL A 82 27.81 15.41 -3.31
C VAL A 82 26.90 15.07 -4.48
N LEU A 83 26.94 13.84 -4.98
CA LEU A 83 26.07 13.38 -6.07
C LEU A 83 24.58 13.49 -5.69
N PHE A 84 24.19 12.96 -4.53
CA PHE A 84 22.79 12.96 -4.09
C PHE A 84 22.26 14.38 -3.92
N LYS A 85 23.12 15.26 -3.40
CA LYS A 85 22.81 16.68 -3.28
C LYS A 85 22.53 17.31 -4.65
N ARG A 86 23.36 17.02 -5.66
CA ARG A 86 23.16 17.54 -7.03
C ARG A 86 21.90 16.97 -7.68
N LEU A 87 21.71 15.64 -7.61
CA LEU A 87 20.54 14.97 -8.18
C LEU A 87 19.23 15.47 -7.56
N LEU A 88 19.17 15.62 -6.23
CA LEU A 88 17.96 16.11 -5.56
C LEU A 88 17.63 17.55 -5.94
N ASN A 89 18.61 18.45 -5.89
CA ASN A 89 18.39 19.85 -6.27
C ASN A 89 17.99 19.97 -7.76
N ALA A 90 18.64 19.22 -8.65
CA ALA A 90 18.33 19.20 -10.06
C ALA A 90 16.91 18.67 -10.33
N ALA A 91 16.52 17.57 -9.67
CA ALA A 91 15.18 17.00 -9.80
C ALA A 91 14.11 18.01 -9.38
N LEU A 92 14.26 18.63 -8.19
CA LEU A 92 13.31 19.61 -7.68
C LEU A 92 13.19 20.87 -8.55
N ARG A 93 14.26 21.23 -9.27
CA ARG A 93 14.30 22.38 -10.20
C ARG A 93 13.96 22.02 -11.65
N PHE A 94 13.59 20.77 -11.92
CA PHE A 94 13.35 20.25 -13.28
C PHE A 94 14.55 20.43 -14.22
N GLU A 95 15.78 20.40 -13.68
CA GLU A 95 17.02 20.42 -14.45
C GLU A 95 17.22 19.04 -15.10
N LYS A 96 17.18 18.99 -16.43
CA LYS A 96 17.27 17.72 -17.18
C LYS A 96 18.67 17.11 -17.17
N THR A 97 19.71 17.91 -16.96
CA THR A 97 21.10 17.48 -17.03
C THR A 97 21.82 17.84 -15.75
N VAL A 98 22.50 16.87 -15.14
CA VAL A 98 23.27 17.03 -13.89
C VAL A 98 24.73 16.77 -14.15
N ASP A 99 25.56 17.82 -14.10
CA ASP A 99 27.01 17.70 -14.26
C ASP A 99 27.64 16.97 -13.07
N VAL A 100 28.43 15.94 -13.38
CA VAL A 100 29.15 15.09 -12.42
C VAL A 100 30.57 14.77 -12.88
N GLY A 101 31.08 15.49 -13.88
CA GLY A 101 32.36 15.17 -14.54
C GLY A 101 33.58 15.31 -13.61
N ASP A 102 33.43 16.11 -12.54
CA ASP A 102 34.41 16.30 -11.47
C ASP A 102 34.39 15.19 -10.41
N LEU A 103 33.33 14.36 -10.36
CA LEU A 103 33.19 13.29 -9.37
C LEU A 103 33.91 12.00 -9.77
N HIS A 104 34.41 11.91 -11.01
CA HIS A 104 35.09 10.74 -11.56
C HIS A 104 34.29 9.44 -11.27
N ILE A 105 33.02 9.45 -11.67
CA ILE A 105 32.11 8.30 -11.52
C ILE A 105 32.32 7.38 -12.71
N SER A 106 32.69 6.13 -12.46
CA SER A 106 32.88 5.16 -13.52
C SER A 106 31.55 4.71 -14.12
N CYS A 107 31.48 4.72 -15.46
CA CYS A 107 30.40 4.09 -16.21
C CYS A 107 30.79 2.75 -16.82
N LYS A 108 31.97 2.24 -16.48
CA LYS A 108 32.45 0.94 -16.92
C LYS A 108 31.60 -0.16 -16.30
N THR A 109 31.14 -1.05 -17.16
CA THR A 109 30.27 -2.15 -16.77
C THR A 109 31.09 -3.37 -16.38
N ASP A 110 30.73 -4.00 -15.26
CA ASP A 110 31.29 -5.28 -14.83
C ASP A 110 30.73 -6.46 -15.64
N SER A 111 31.20 -7.68 -15.35
CA SER A 111 30.74 -8.90 -16.01
C SER A 111 29.25 -9.21 -15.83
N LYS A 112 28.53 -8.50 -14.94
CA LYS A 112 27.11 -8.67 -14.65
C LYS A 112 26.25 -7.55 -15.21
N GLY A 113 26.81 -6.60 -15.95
CA GLY A 113 26.04 -5.48 -16.49
C GLY A 113 25.90 -4.29 -15.52
N GLN A 114 26.61 -4.27 -14.38
CA GLN A 114 26.54 -3.21 -13.39
C GLN A 114 27.69 -2.21 -13.52
N SER A 115 27.42 -0.93 -13.36
CA SER A 115 28.41 0.15 -13.32
C SER A 115 28.25 0.98 -12.04
N GLU A 116 29.31 1.68 -11.62
CA GLU A 116 29.26 2.59 -10.47
C GLU A 116 28.17 3.65 -10.68
N CYS A 117 28.03 4.21 -11.89
CA CYS A 117 27.01 5.22 -12.18
C CYS A 117 25.56 4.72 -11.98
N LYS A 118 25.23 3.53 -12.51
CA LYS A 118 23.89 2.95 -12.35
C LYS A 118 23.61 2.58 -10.90
N LYS A 119 24.60 2.03 -10.19
CA LYS A 119 24.47 1.72 -8.77
C LYS A 119 24.23 2.99 -7.95
N LEU A 120 25.00 4.05 -8.17
CA LEU A 120 24.84 5.30 -7.42
C LEU A 120 23.47 5.95 -7.65
N TYR A 121 22.93 5.88 -8.87
CA TYR A 121 21.57 6.35 -9.12
C TYR A 121 20.50 5.46 -8.47
N SER A 122 20.68 4.14 -8.46
CA SER A 122 19.83 3.23 -7.68
C SER A 122 19.85 3.58 -6.19
N ASP A 123 21.04 3.74 -5.61
CA ASP A 123 21.20 4.15 -4.21
C ASP A 123 20.53 5.51 -3.94
N PHE A 124 20.45 6.41 -4.94
CA PHE A 124 19.76 7.69 -4.82
C PHE A 124 18.24 7.51 -4.71
N LEU A 125 17.65 6.62 -5.52
CA LEU A 125 16.23 6.29 -5.41
C LEU A 125 15.90 5.65 -4.06
N ASP A 126 16.76 4.76 -3.56
CA ASP A 126 16.65 4.18 -2.22
C ASP A 126 16.74 5.26 -1.14
N TYR A 127 17.67 6.20 -1.26
CA TYR A 127 17.77 7.35 -0.36
C TYR A 127 16.49 8.19 -0.32
N LEU A 128 15.84 8.44 -1.47
CA LEU A 128 14.56 9.15 -1.51
C LEU A 128 13.47 8.38 -0.74
N ASP A 129 13.41 7.06 -0.90
CA ASP A 129 12.45 6.20 -0.20
C ASP A 129 12.71 6.15 1.31
N GLU A 130 13.95 5.92 1.74
CA GLU A 130 14.38 5.87 3.15
C GLU A 130 14.11 7.20 3.86
N ASN A 131 14.30 8.32 3.16
CA ASN A 131 14.06 9.66 3.69
C ASN A 131 12.64 10.16 3.42
N SER A 132 11.72 9.32 2.94
CA SER A 132 10.33 9.74 2.65
C SER A 132 10.21 10.99 1.78
N LEU A 133 11.14 11.16 0.83
CA LEU A 133 11.16 12.24 -0.15
C LEU A 133 10.42 11.79 -1.41
N PHE A 134 9.13 12.12 -1.49
CA PHE A 134 8.32 11.67 -2.61
C PHE A 134 8.38 12.62 -3.82
N LEU A 135 9.36 12.35 -4.69
CA LEU A 135 9.51 13.05 -5.97
C LEU A 135 8.60 12.44 -7.04
N PHE A 136 7.29 12.69 -6.95
CA PHE A 136 6.28 12.09 -7.83
C PHE A 136 6.40 12.49 -9.31
N HIS A 137 7.15 13.54 -9.62
CA HIS A 137 7.41 14.02 -10.98
C HIS A 137 8.64 13.36 -11.62
N LEU A 138 9.49 12.67 -10.84
CA LEU A 138 10.68 11.99 -11.34
C LEU A 138 10.31 10.57 -11.81
N LEU A 139 10.77 10.17 -13.00
CA LEU A 139 10.55 8.81 -13.50
C LEU A 139 11.24 7.79 -12.57
N PRO A 140 10.51 6.83 -11.96
CA PRO A 140 11.07 5.86 -11.02
C PRO A 140 11.81 4.69 -11.72
N SER A 141 12.61 5.00 -12.75
CA SER A 141 13.41 4.02 -13.48
C SER A 141 14.78 3.88 -12.84
N HIS A 142 15.22 2.63 -12.60
CA HIS A 142 16.60 2.36 -12.17
C HIS A 142 17.60 2.43 -13.33
N ASP A 143 17.11 2.47 -14.57
CA ASP A 143 17.93 2.67 -15.76
C ASP A 143 17.92 4.15 -16.13
N ILE A 144 18.95 4.86 -15.67
CA ILE A 144 19.15 6.28 -15.90
C ILE A 144 20.02 6.50 -17.15
N ALA A 145 19.66 7.51 -17.96
CA ALA A 145 20.50 7.95 -19.05
C ALA A 145 21.66 8.82 -18.54
N TYR A 146 22.83 8.70 -19.15
CA TYR A 146 24.02 9.47 -18.80
C TYR A 146 24.93 9.69 -20.03
N LYS A 147 25.80 10.69 -19.97
CA LYS A 147 26.80 11.00 -21.01
C LYS A 147 28.22 10.71 -20.51
N TYR A 148 29.07 10.28 -21.43
CA TYR A 148 30.50 10.06 -21.20
C TYR A 148 31.29 11.37 -21.20
N LYS A 149 32.44 11.41 -20.52
CA LYS A 149 33.40 12.50 -20.69
C LYS A 149 34.09 12.39 -22.05
N ASN A 150 34.33 13.55 -22.67
CA ASN A 150 35.02 13.62 -23.96
C ASN A 150 36.49 13.16 -23.87
N ASP A 151 37.12 13.33 -22.71
CA ASP A 151 38.52 12.99 -22.45
C ASP A 151 38.68 11.62 -21.76
N ASN A 152 37.59 11.00 -21.29
CA ASN A 152 37.59 9.66 -20.69
C ASN A 152 36.22 8.97 -20.82
N GLU A 153 36.09 8.05 -21.78
CA GLU A 153 34.84 7.32 -22.04
C GLU A 153 34.45 6.31 -20.93
N ASP A 154 35.37 5.98 -20.02
CA ASP A 154 35.08 5.14 -18.84
C ASP A 154 34.49 5.95 -17.67
N GLU A 155 34.38 7.28 -17.80
CA GLU A 155 33.83 8.20 -16.80
C GLU A 155 32.56 8.93 -17.26
N THR A 156 31.69 9.21 -16.29
CA THR A 156 30.43 9.91 -16.48
C THR A 156 30.62 11.43 -16.44
N ALA A 157 30.16 12.13 -17.48
CA ALA A 157 30.11 13.59 -17.54
C ALA A 157 28.83 14.15 -16.92
N SER A 158 27.67 13.58 -17.27
CA SER A 158 26.38 14.02 -16.77
C SER A 158 25.36 12.89 -16.63
N TYR A 159 24.45 13.01 -15.67
CA TYR A 159 23.18 12.26 -15.66
C TYR A 159 22.10 13.05 -16.39
N GLU A 160 21.17 12.34 -17.03
CA GLU A 160 20.02 12.91 -17.74
C GLU A 160 18.72 12.48 -17.07
N LEU A 161 18.08 13.41 -16.35
CA LEU A 161 16.83 13.19 -15.64
C LEU A 161 15.64 13.27 -16.59
N THR A 162 14.68 12.35 -16.41
CA THR A 162 13.40 12.34 -17.12
C THR A 162 12.27 12.60 -16.14
N PHE A 163 11.41 13.56 -16.49
CA PHE A 163 10.27 13.95 -15.68
C PHE A 163 8.96 13.49 -16.32
N LEU A 164 8.02 13.05 -15.48
CA LEU A 164 6.69 12.62 -15.88
C LEU A 164 5.78 13.79 -16.26
N ILE A 165 6.09 14.98 -15.75
CA ILE A 165 5.28 16.20 -15.91
C ILE A 165 6.16 17.40 -16.22
N GLU A 166 5.51 18.49 -16.64
CA GLU A 166 6.14 19.80 -16.79
C GLU A 166 6.19 20.53 -15.44
N SER A 167 7.20 21.39 -15.27
CA SER A 167 7.39 22.14 -14.01
C SER A 167 6.21 23.06 -13.68
N SER A 168 5.45 23.51 -14.68
CA SER A 168 4.29 24.38 -14.49
C SER A 168 3.10 23.72 -13.78
N THR A 169 3.04 22.37 -13.73
CA THR A 169 1.94 21.63 -13.10
C THR A 169 2.28 21.09 -11.72
N VAL A 170 3.56 21.11 -11.33
CA VAL A 170 4.05 20.43 -10.12
C VAL A 170 3.39 20.93 -8.83
N ASP A 171 3.16 22.24 -8.71
CA ASP A 171 2.53 22.82 -7.52
C ASP A 171 1.09 22.36 -7.36
N ALA A 172 0.34 22.31 -8.47
CA ALA A 172 -1.05 21.87 -8.47
C ALA A 172 -1.15 20.37 -8.15
N ASP A 173 -0.30 19.55 -8.75
CA ASP A 173 -0.28 18.10 -8.52
C ASP A 173 0.23 17.77 -7.11
N CYS A 174 1.20 18.51 -6.58
CA CYS A 174 1.65 18.38 -5.19
C CYS A 174 0.51 18.69 -4.20
N GLN A 175 -0.27 19.74 -4.43
CA GLN A 175 -1.45 20.04 -3.61
C GLN A 175 -2.51 18.93 -3.68
N ARG A 176 -2.81 18.42 -4.88
CA ARG A 176 -3.71 17.27 -5.04
C ARG A 176 -3.19 16.03 -4.32
N LEU A 177 -1.88 15.79 -4.37
CA LEU A 177 -1.25 14.65 -3.74
C LEU A 177 -1.32 14.73 -2.21
N MET A 178 -1.07 15.92 -1.64
CA MET A 178 -1.26 16.17 -0.22
C MET A 178 -2.72 15.92 0.21
N GLN A 179 -3.69 16.39 -0.59
CA GLN A 179 -5.11 16.12 -0.33
C GLN A 179 -5.46 14.64 -0.44
N ALA A 180 -4.87 13.92 -1.39
CA ALA A 180 -5.03 12.48 -1.53
C ALA A 180 -4.53 11.75 -0.28
N PHE A 181 -3.32 12.06 0.20
CA PHE A 181 -2.80 11.51 1.46
C PHE A 181 -3.71 11.82 2.64
N GLU A 182 -4.16 13.06 2.81
CA GLU A 182 -5.10 13.43 3.87
C GLU A 182 -6.41 12.63 3.79
N LYS A 183 -6.94 12.40 2.58
CA LYS A 183 -8.12 11.55 2.35
C LYS A 183 -7.86 10.10 2.76
N PHE A 184 -6.78 9.48 2.28
CA PHE A 184 -6.47 8.09 2.61
C PHE A 184 -6.23 7.89 4.11
N TYR A 185 -5.49 8.76 4.78
CA TYR A 185 -5.26 8.64 6.22
C TYR A 185 -6.49 9.04 7.06
N SER A 186 -7.52 9.63 6.45
CA SER A 186 -8.73 10.01 7.17
C SER A 186 -9.50 8.80 7.72
N VAL A 187 -9.29 7.58 7.22
CA VAL A 187 -9.93 6.37 7.76
C VAL A 187 -9.18 5.75 8.94
N VAL A 188 -8.01 6.27 9.28
CA VAL A 188 -7.18 5.75 10.36
C VAL A 188 -7.49 6.48 11.67
N HIS A 189 -7.53 5.71 12.76
CA HIS A 189 -7.68 6.19 14.12
C HIS A 189 -6.38 5.96 14.90
N GLU A 190 -6.04 6.83 15.86
CA GLU A 190 -4.81 6.74 16.67
C GLU A 190 -4.73 5.44 17.48
N SER A 191 -5.88 4.91 17.90
CA SER A 191 -5.98 3.69 18.68
C SER A 191 -5.83 2.40 17.87
N MET A 192 -5.79 2.48 16.53
CA MET A 192 -5.63 1.31 15.68
C MET A 192 -4.24 0.69 15.84
N SER A 193 -4.19 -0.63 15.92
CA SER A 193 -2.95 -1.40 15.79
C SER A 193 -2.34 -1.29 14.38
N GLN A 194 -1.07 -1.67 14.19
CA GLN A 194 -0.46 -1.66 12.85
C GLN A 194 -1.24 -2.52 11.84
N ALA A 195 -1.84 -3.63 12.29
CA ALA A 195 -2.67 -4.50 11.45
C ALA A 195 -4.01 -3.85 11.06
N GLU A 196 -4.59 -3.03 11.94
CA GLU A 196 -5.81 -2.29 11.66
C GLU A 196 -5.55 -1.09 10.75
N ILE A 197 -4.45 -0.37 10.97
CA ILE A 197 -3.98 0.70 10.08
C ILE A 197 -3.76 0.14 8.68
N SER A 198 -3.05 -1.00 8.59
CA SER A 198 -2.75 -1.64 7.30
C SER A 198 -4.03 -2.03 6.57
N TYR A 199 -5.01 -2.59 7.27
CA TYR A 199 -6.31 -2.97 6.68
C TYR A 199 -7.17 -1.76 6.30
N ALA A 200 -7.20 -0.71 7.12
CA ALA A 200 -7.95 0.50 6.84
C ALA A 200 -7.47 1.17 5.55
N LEU A 201 -6.14 1.34 5.40
CA LEU A 201 -5.54 1.90 4.21
C LEU A 201 -5.69 0.98 2.99
N TYR A 202 -5.58 -0.33 3.17
CA TYR A 202 -5.75 -1.31 2.10
C TYR A 202 -7.15 -1.25 1.48
N ARG A 203 -8.18 -1.22 2.33
CA ARG A 203 -9.57 -1.05 1.89
C ARG A 203 -9.82 0.28 1.22
N GLU A 204 -9.30 1.36 1.80
CA GLU A 204 -9.49 2.69 1.22
C GLU A 204 -8.81 2.79 -0.15
N LEU A 205 -7.67 2.12 -0.35
CA LEU A 205 -7.03 1.98 -1.65
C LEU A 205 -7.95 1.31 -2.68
N GLN A 206 -8.44 0.10 -2.38
CA GLN A 206 -9.34 -0.66 -3.26
C GLN A 206 -10.67 0.05 -3.54
N LYS A 207 -11.14 0.86 -2.58
CA LYS A 207 -12.35 1.66 -2.74
C LYS A 207 -12.20 2.81 -3.72
N ASN A 208 -11.00 3.36 -3.85
CA ASN A 208 -10.74 4.57 -4.61
C ASN A 208 -10.00 4.34 -5.93
N ILE A 209 -9.64 3.09 -6.25
CA ILE A 209 -8.90 2.76 -7.47
C ILE A 209 -9.69 1.78 -8.33
N VAL A 210 -9.68 2.02 -9.63
CA VAL A 210 -10.22 1.13 -10.64
C VAL A 210 -9.07 0.50 -11.43
N TYR A 211 -9.04 -0.82 -11.52
CA TYR A 211 -8.05 -1.52 -12.33
C TYR A 211 -8.21 -1.19 -13.83
N GLU A 212 -7.19 -0.56 -14.43
CA GLU A 212 -7.22 -0.07 -15.81
C GLU A 212 -5.82 -0.16 -16.46
N VAL A 213 -5.71 -1.01 -17.49
CA VAL A 213 -4.43 -1.30 -18.18
C VAL A 213 -4.06 -0.23 -19.20
N ASN A 214 -5.04 0.42 -19.82
CA ASN A 214 -4.85 1.37 -20.91
C ASN A 214 -5.23 2.79 -20.48
N SER A 215 -4.54 3.32 -19.47
CA SER A 215 -4.68 4.71 -19.06
C SER A 215 -3.77 5.59 -19.92
N SER A 216 -4.23 6.80 -20.28
CA SER A 216 -3.38 7.83 -20.90
C SER A 216 -2.69 8.71 -19.86
N SER A 217 -2.74 8.33 -18.57
CA SER A 217 -2.10 9.10 -17.51
C SER A 217 -0.58 8.98 -17.56
N GLN A 218 0.08 10.12 -17.43
CA GLN A 218 1.53 10.21 -17.22
C GLN A 218 2.00 9.56 -15.92
N TYR A 219 1.08 9.30 -14.97
CA TYR A 219 1.38 8.66 -13.69
C TYR A 219 1.07 7.17 -13.67
N GLN A 220 0.61 6.56 -14.77
CA GLN A 220 0.35 5.12 -14.80
C GLN A 220 1.63 4.35 -14.48
N ARG A 221 1.51 3.27 -13.69
CA ARG A 221 2.61 2.48 -13.12
C ARG A 221 3.48 3.26 -12.12
N THR A 222 2.87 4.19 -11.39
CA THR A 222 3.55 4.91 -10.31
C THR A 222 2.69 4.96 -9.05
N ALA A 223 3.29 5.27 -7.90
CA ALA A 223 2.50 5.54 -6.70
C ALA A 223 1.51 6.71 -6.88
N ALA A 224 1.86 7.70 -7.72
CA ALA A 224 1.00 8.85 -7.97
C ALA A 224 -0.23 8.51 -8.82
N GLY A 225 -0.16 7.52 -9.71
CA GLY A 225 -1.29 7.13 -10.58
C GLY A 225 -2.49 6.67 -9.75
N ALA A 226 -2.24 5.75 -8.84
CA ALA A 226 -3.21 5.31 -7.84
C ALA A 226 -3.76 6.46 -6.97
N LEU A 227 -2.87 7.31 -6.43
CA LEU A 227 -3.24 8.36 -5.48
C LEU A 227 -3.99 9.55 -6.13
N LEU A 228 -3.65 9.90 -7.37
CA LEU A 228 -4.17 11.08 -8.08
C LEU A 228 -5.27 10.76 -9.07
N ASP A 229 -5.15 9.65 -9.81
CA ASP A 229 -6.05 9.35 -10.93
C ASP A 229 -7.16 8.36 -10.55
N GLY A 230 -7.00 7.65 -9.43
CA GLY A 230 -7.95 6.63 -8.99
C GLY A 230 -8.04 5.45 -9.98
N LYS A 231 -6.98 5.23 -10.76
CA LYS A 231 -6.90 4.20 -11.80
C LYS A 231 -5.48 3.67 -11.89
N GLY A 232 -5.31 2.39 -12.16
CA GLY A 232 -3.97 1.82 -12.34
C GLY A 232 -3.94 0.31 -12.52
N VAL A 233 -2.73 -0.24 -12.61
CA VAL A 233 -2.45 -1.68 -12.63
C VAL A 233 -1.80 -2.11 -11.31
N CYS A 234 -1.37 -3.37 -11.20
CA CYS A 234 -0.78 -3.92 -9.97
C CYS A 234 0.41 -3.11 -9.42
N GLU A 235 1.20 -2.51 -10.30
CA GLU A 235 2.30 -1.61 -9.94
C GLU A 235 1.79 -0.35 -9.22
N ASP A 236 0.73 0.30 -9.71
CA ASP A 236 0.14 1.48 -9.09
C ASP A 236 -0.40 1.17 -7.69
N TYR A 237 -1.13 0.05 -7.54
CA TYR A 237 -1.64 -0.40 -6.23
C TYR A 237 -0.50 -0.66 -5.26
N SER A 238 0.53 -1.40 -5.69
CA SER A 238 1.62 -1.83 -4.80
C SER A 238 2.52 -0.66 -4.38
N LEU A 239 2.83 0.25 -5.31
CA LEU A 239 3.66 1.42 -5.04
C LEU A 239 2.93 2.43 -4.16
N SER A 240 1.65 2.68 -4.41
CA SER A 240 0.84 3.58 -3.57
C SER A 240 0.63 3.02 -2.17
N TYR A 241 0.32 1.72 -2.05
CA TYR A 241 0.21 1.07 -0.75
C TYR A 241 1.52 1.14 0.03
N LYS A 242 2.67 0.88 -0.61
CA LYS A 242 4.00 1.09 0.00
C LYS A 242 4.16 2.51 0.53
N LYS A 243 3.81 3.54 -0.26
CA LYS A 243 3.93 4.95 0.18
C LYS A 243 3.00 5.28 1.35
N LEU A 244 1.76 4.79 1.34
CA LEU A 244 0.81 4.97 2.45
C LEU A 244 1.29 4.26 3.73
N MET A 245 1.77 3.03 3.61
CA MET A 245 2.22 2.25 4.76
C MET A 245 3.51 2.78 5.36
N ASN A 246 4.51 3.12 4.54
CA ASN A 246 5.74 3.73 5.03
C ASN A 246 5.48 5.10 5.69
N GLY A 247 4.56 5.89 5.15
CA GLY A 247 4.11 7.14 5.76
C GLY A 247 3.39 6.95 7.11
N ALA A 248 2.71 5.81 7.30
CA ALA A 248 2.17 5.38 8.59
C ALA A 248 3.24 4.83 9.56
N GLY A 249 4.50 4.70 9.11
CA GLY A 249 5.59 4.10 9.89
C GLY A 249 5.60 2.57 9.88
N ILE A 250 4.90 1.94 8.93
CA ILE A 250 4.83 0.48 8.78
C ILE A 250 5.67 0.08 7.57
N GLN A 251 6.79 -0.58 7.82
CA GLN A 251 7.76 -0.92 6.79
C GLN A 251 7.12 -1.83 5.74
N THR A 252 7.18 -1.39 4.48
CA THR A 252 6.56 -2.09 3.35
C THR A 252 7.53 -2.14 2.17
N VAL A 253 7.58 -3.29 1.51
CA VAL A 253 8.36 -3.50 0.27
C VAL A 253 7.44 -3.96 -0.85
N CYS A 254 7.78 -3.60 -2.08
CA CYS A 254 7.17 -4.19 -3.26
C CYS A 254 7.87 -5.51 -3.56
N VAL A 255 7.10 -6.50 -4.01
CA VAL A 255 7.59 -7.79 -4.49
C VAL A 255 7.06 -7.99 -5.89
N GLU A 256 7.93 -8.42 -6.79
CA GLU A 256 7.56 -8.77 -8.15
C GLU A 256 7.76 -10.26 -8.38
N GLY A 257 6.87 -10.82 -9.18
CA GLY A 257 6.88 -12.22 -9.50
C GLY A 257 6.28 -12.52 -10.86
N LYS A 258 6.34 -13.81 -11.21
CA LYS A 258 5.72 -14.34 -12.41
C LYS A 258 4.95 -15.61 -12.09
N ASP A 259 4.00 -15.89 -12.95
CA ASP A 259 3.13 -17.05 -12.84
C ASP A 259 3.92 -18.38 -12.80
N ARG A 260 3.33 -19.43 -12.20
CA ARG A 260 3.99 -20.70 -11.85
C ARG A 260 4.28 -21.67 -13.02
N ALA A 261 4.34 -21.13 -14.24
CA ALA A 261 4.42 -21.80 -15.57
C ALA A 261 3.03 -22.21 -16.13
N VAL A 262 2.77 -22.07 -17.44
CA VAL A 262 3.36 -22.87 -18.54
C VAL A 262 3.93 -22.01 -19.68
N TYR A 263 5.02 -22.50 -20.28
CA TYR A 263 5.71 -22.08 -21.52
C TYR A 263 4.83 -22.02 -22.81
N THR A 264 3.57 -21.62 -22.70
CA THR A 264 2.65 -21.55 -23.85
C THR A 264 1.97 -20.19 -24.02
N GLU A 265 2.08 -19.27 -23.06
CA GLU A 265 1.56 -17.90 -23.18
C GLU A 265 2.52 -16.91 -22.47
N PRO A 266 2.55 -15.62 -22.84
CA PRO A 266 3.44 -14.65 -22.22
C PRO A 266 3.19 -14.59 -20.71
N THR A 267 4.26 -14.79 -19.93
CA THR A 267 4.24 -14.70 -18.47
C THR A 267 3.73 -13.32 -18.04
N VAL A 268 2.63 -13.26 -17.29
CA VAL A 268 2.15 -12.00 -16.71
C VAL A 268 3.02 -11.67 -15.50
N ALA A 269 3.84 -10.63 -15.61
CA ALA A 269 4.53 -10.06 -14.46
C ALA A 269 3.48 -9.46 -13.51
N HIS A 270 3.66 -9.67 -12.21
CA HIS A 270 2.74 -9.16 -11.19
C HIS A 270 3.53 -8.55 -10.03
N MET A 271 3.00 -7.48 -9.45
CA MET A 271 3.57 -6.79 -8.29
C MET A 271 2.56 -6.77 -7.14
N TRP A 272 3.05 -7.06 -5.93
CA TRP A 272 2.30 -7.00 -4.68
C TRP A 272 3.21 -6.45 -3.57
N ASN A 273 2.77 -6.50 -2.31
CA ASN A 273 3.59 -6.03 -1.18
C ASN A 273 3.86 -7.11 -0.12
N ARG A 274 4.94 -6.88 0.63
CA ARG A 274 5.12 -7.43 1.97
C ARG A 274 5.16 -6.31 2.98
N ILE A 275 4.49 -6.49 4.11
CA ILE A 275 4.43 -5.52 5.20
C ILE A 275 4.98 -6.13 6.48
N ASN A 276 5.71 -5.34 7.26
CA ASN A 276 6.24 -5.71 8.56
C ASN A 276 5.30 -5.21 9.66
N LEU A 277 4.68 -6.13 10.39
CA LEU A 277 3.87 -5.83 11.57
C LEU A 277 4.57 -6.42 12.79
N ASP A 278 4.95 -5.56 13.74
CA ASP A 278 5.59 -5.97 14.99
C ASP A 278 6.83 -6.87 14.81
N GLY A 279 7.62 -6.65 13.75
CA GLY A 279 8.81 -7.43 13.43
C GLY A 279 8.55 -8.69 12.58
N GLN A 280 7.29 -8.98 12.23
CA GLN A 280 6.92 -10.12 11.41
C GLN A 280 6.39 -9.67 10.04
N TRP A 281 6.82 -10.36 8.99
CA TRP A 281 6.41 -10.02 7.62
C TRP A 281 5.19 -10.84 7.17
N TYR A 282 4.33 -10.20 6.37
CA TYR A 282 3.14 -10.81 5.78
C TYR A 282 3.01 -10.40 4.31
N ASN A 283 2.49 -11.29 3.47
CA ASN A 283 2.11 -10.94 2.11
C ASN A 283 0.75 -10.24 2.09
N VAL A 284 0.61 -9.25 1.21
CA VAL A 284 -0.63 -8.53 0.89
C VAL A 284 -0.69 -8.21 -0.59
N ASP A 285 -1.86 -8.37 -1.21
CA ASP A 285 -2.08 -8.07 -2.64
C ASP A 285 -3.41 -7.36 -2.85
N ALA A 286 -3.33 -6.03 -2.82
CA ALA A 286 -4.48 -5.15 -2.97
C ALA A 286 -5.17 -5.30 -4.33
N THR A 287 -4.43 -5.71 -5.37
CA THR A 287 -5.00 -5.87 -6.71
C THR A 287 -5.83 -7.14 -6.82
N TRP A 288 -5.34 -8.27 -6.31
CA TRP A 288 -6.07 -9.53 -6.41
C TRP A 288 -7.20 -9.67 -5.38
N ASP A 289 -7.15 -8.92 -4.28
CA ASP A 289 -8.27 -8.80 -3.34
C ASP A 289 -9.31 -7.74 -3.74
N ASP A 290 -9.09 -6.97 -4.82
CA ASP A 290 -10.01 -5.89 -5.24
C ASP A 290 -11.31 -6.48 -5.78
N TYR A 291 -12.36 -6.43 -4.96
CA TYR A 291 -13.67 -6.89 -5.35
C TYR A 291 -14.36 -5.84 -6.22
N LYS A 292 -14.20 -5.95 -7.54
CA LYS A 292 -14.77 -5.03 -8.55
C LYS A 292 -16.26 -4.68 -8.37
N TRP A 293 -17.03 -5.57 -7.76
CA TRP A 293 -18.47 -5.38 -7.54
C TRP A 293 -18.85 -4.89 -6.13
N ALA A 294 -17.87 -4.60 -5.27
CA ALA A 294 -18.07 -4.18 -3.89
C ALA A 294 -19.00 -2.98 -3.77
N GLY A 295 -18.71 -1.90 -4.52
CA GLY A 295 -19.53 -0.69 -4.51
C GLY A 295 -20.96 -0.92 -5.02
N GLN A 296 -21.13 -1.77 -6.05
CA GLN A 296 -22.46 -2.10 -6.58
C GLN A 296 -23.32 -2.86 -5.57
N TYR A 297 -22.71 -3.75 -4.79
CA TYR A 297 -23.41 -4.63 -3.84
C TYR A 297 -23.27 -4.21 -2.38
N LEU A 298 -22.71 -3.01 -2.12
CA LEU A 298 -22.40 -2.47 -0.78
C LEU A 298 -21.60 -3.45 0.10
N ARG A 299 -20.67 -4.18 -0.50
CA ARG A 299 -19.78 -5.12 0.19
C ARG A 299 -18.48 -4.45 0.60
N SER A 300 -17.70 -5.15 1.42
CA SER A 300 -16.29 -4.82 1.61
C SER A 300 -15.56 -4.76 0.27
N HIS A 301 -14.73 -3.73 0.09
CA HIS A 301 -13.85 -3.62 -1.07
C HIS A 301 -12.65 -4.58 -1.03
N CYS A 302 -12.36 -5.11 0.16
CA CYS A 302 -11.39 -6.16 0.38
C CYS A 302 -12.11 -7.51 0.47
N GLU A 303 -11.86 -8.44 -0.46
CA GLU A 303 -12.32 -9.83 -0.32
C GLU A 303 -11.58 -10.56 0.81
N GLY A 304 -10.29 -10.22 0.99
CA GLY A 304 -9.42 -10.64 2.07
C GLY A 304 -8.90 -12.06 1.96
N LYS A 305 -8.70 -12.54 0.73
CA LYS A 305 -7.98 -13.80 0.47
C LYS A 305 -6.48 -13.60 0.59
N TYR A 306 -5.97 -12.49 0.06
CA TYR A 306 -4.54 -12.21 -0.12
C TYR A 306 -3.95 -11.31 0.96
N PHE A 307 -4.78 -10.70 1.81
CA PHE A 307 -4.35 -9.86 2.93
C PHE A 307 -3.86 -10.65 4.16
N LEU A 308 -2.75 -10.22 4.75
CA LEU A 308 -2.04 -10.78 5.91
C LEU A 308 -1.89 -12.30 5.86
N THR A 309 -1.19 -12.77 4.83
CA THR A 309 -0.98 -14.20 4.57
C THR A 309 0.48 -14.60 4.75
N SER A 310 0.73 -15.80 5.29
CA SER A 310 2.07 -16.37 5.29
C SER A 310 2.47 -16.83 3.88
N ASP A 311 3.77 -17.03 3.66
CA ASP A 311 4.34 -17.61 2.45
C ASP A 311 3.73 -18.97 2.14
N SER A 312 3.43 -19.78 3.16
CA SER A 312 2.84 -21.11 2.99
C SER A 312 1.42 -21.06 2.41
N ARG A 313 0.60 -20.09 2.85
CA ARG A 313 -0.76 -19.89 2.34
C ARG A 313 -0.77 -19.15 1.01
N PHE A 314 0.04 -18.10 0.90
CA PHE A 314 0.12 -17.25 -0.28
C PHE A 314 0.66 -18.04 -1.47
N TYR A 315 1.73 -18.80 -1.25
CA TYR A 315 2.37 -19.59 -2.29
C TYR A 315 2.02 -21.09 -2.25
N GLY A 316 1.19 -21.58 -1.35
CA GLY A 316 0.80 -23.00 -1.36
C GLY A 316 0.03 -23.33 -2.63
N ALA A 317 0.44 -24.38 -3.36
CA ALA A 317 -0.28 -24.84 -4.55
C ALA A 317 -1.71 -25.31 -4.21
N ASP A 318 -1.88 -25.91 -3.04
CA ASP A 318 -3.18 -26.32 -2.49
C ASP A 318 -3.90 -25.18 -1.73
N ALA A 319 -3.35 -23.95 -1.77
CA ALA A 319 -3.89 -22.76 -1.11
C ALA A 319 -4.21 -21.66 -2.14
N LEU A 320 -3.50 -20.52 -2.11
CA LEU A 320 -3.78 -19.39 -3.02
C LEU A 320 -3.03 -19.48 -4.36
N ASN A 321 -2.03 -20.35 -4.46
CA ASN A 321 -1.25 -20.58 -5.69
C ASN A 321 -0.73 -19.28 -6.36
N HIS A 322 -0.36 -18.28 -5.56
CA HIS A 322 0.05 -16.96 -6.05
C HIS A 322 1.39 -17.00 -6.83
N PRO A 323 1.62 -16.15 -7.85
CA PRO A 323 2.89 -15.98 -8.55
C PRO A 323 4.12 -16.04 -7.64
N LEU A 324 5.18 -16.70 -8.13
CA LEU A 324 6.44 -16.84 -7.39
C LEU A 324 7.32 -15.61 -7.59
N ILE A 325 8.09 -15.30 -6.55
CA ILE A 325 9.00 -14.16 -6.52
C ILE A 325 10.08 -14.31 -7.60
N TYR A 326 10.35 -13.24 -8.32
CA TYR A 326 11.42 -13.24 -9.31
C TYR A 326 12.79 -13.32 -8.64
N GLN A 327 13.65 -14.25 -9.08
CA GLN A 327 14.94 -14.53 -8.44
C GLN A 327 15.84 -13.28 -8.29
N LYS A 328 15.76 -12.33 -9.23
CA LYS A 328 16.58 -11.10 -9.21
C LYS A 328 16.21 -10.14 -8.07
N TYR A 329 15.03 -10.26 -7.48
CA TYR A 329 14.57 -9.44 -6.36
C TYR A 329 14.81 -10.11 -5.00
N LEU A 330 15.41 -11.30 -4.98
CA LEU A 330 15.82 -11.93 -3.73
C LEU A 330 17.14 -11.32 -3.22
N PRO A 331 17.33 -11.22 -1.89
CA PRO A 331 16.40 -11.67 -0.85
C PRO A 331 15.25 -10.67 -0.62
N VAL A 332 14.04 -11.20 -0.39
CA VAL A 332 12.96 -10.43 0.24
C VAL A 332 12.70 -10.99 1.65
N PRO A 333 12.21 -10.18 2.61
CA PRO A 333 11.98 -10.63 3.98
C PRO A 333 10.94 -11.76 4.05
N ALA A 334 11.27 -12.90 4.68
CA ALA A 334 10.39 -14.08 4.72
C ALA A 334 9.11 -13.82 5.54
N ALA A 335 7.95 -14.20 5.00
CA ALA A 335 6.66 -13.96 5.62
C ALA A 335 6.07 -15.25 6.20
N ASN A 336 6.68 -15.77 7.28
CA ASN A 336 6.33 -17.10 7.81
C ASN A 336 5.30 -17.08 8.95
N ASP A 337 4.91 -15.91 9.43
CA ASP A 337 3.98 -15.80 10.55
C ASP A 337 2.54 -16.08 10.12
N ALA A 338 1.82 -16.91 10.89
CA ALA A 338 0.47 -17.38 10.59
C ALA A 338 -0.62 -16.81 11.51
N ARG A 339 -0.30 -15.82 12.36
CA ARG A 339 -1.23 -15.21 13.34
C ARG A 339 -2.56 -14.76 12.72
N TYR A 340 -2.54 -14.34 11.46
CA TYR A 340 -3.68 -13.78 10.73
C TYR A 340 -4.33 -14.75 9.73
N GLU A 341 -4.01 -16.05 9.79
CA GLU A 341 -4.61 -17.05 8.91
C GLU A 341 -5.99 -17.54 9.36
N ASN A 342 -6.42 -17.16 10.56
CA ASN A 342 -7.75 -17.45 11.08
C ASN A 342 -8.84 -16.88 10.13
N THR A 343 -9.87 -17.69 9.85
CA THR A 343 -11.02 -17.32 9.04
C THR A 343 -11.92 -16.28 9.70
N ASP A 344 -11.81 -16.12 11.02
CA ASP A 344 -12.65 -15.18 11.78
C ASP A 344 -12.14 -13.74 11.74
N CYS A 345 -10.89 -13.50 11.29
CA CYS A 345 -10.35 -12.15 11.16
C CYS A 345 -11.28 -11.26 10.32
N ILE A 346 -11.41 -9.99 10.70
CA ILE A 346 -12.41 -9.08 10.14
C ILE A 346 -12.37 -9.01 8.62
N PHE A 347 -11.16 -9.00 8.07
CA PHE A 347 -10.89 -8.84 6.65
C PHE A 347 -11.24 -10.07 5.81
N ARG A 348 -11.43 -11.25 6.40
CA ARG A 348 -11.83 -12.45 5.66
C ARG A 348 -13.30 -12.38 5.24
N ASN A 349 -13.62 -13.02 4.12
CA ASN A 349 -14.99 -13.17 3.62
C ASN A 349 -15.67 -11.81 3.36
N GLY A 350 -14.93 -10.84 2.81
CA GLY A 350 -15.44 -9.49 2.61
C GLY A 350 -16.59 -9.42 1.60
N ASP A 351 -16.65 -10.37 0.65
CA ASP A 351 -17.77 -10.56 -0.27
C ASP A 351 -19.10 -10.86 0.45
N LYS A 352 -19.04 -11.38 1.67
CA LYS A 352 -20.20 -11.75 2.50
C LYS A 352 -20.60 -10.67 3.50
N LYS A 353 -19.83 -9.59 3.63
CA LYS A 353 -20.01 -8.54 4.63
C LYS A 353 -20.16 -7.16 3.99
N SER A 354 -20.76 -6.21 4.71
CA SER A 354 -20.68 -4.79 4.33
C SER A 354 -19.25 -4.28 4.51
N ASP A 355 -18.98 -3.09 3.97
CA ASP A 355 -17.72 -2.39 4.27
C ASP A 355 -17.61 -2.15 5.80
N PRO A 356 -16.59 -2.70 6.49
CA PRO A 356 -16.50 -2.59 7.94
C PRO A 356 -16.15 -1.18 8.42
N PHE A 357 -16.71 -0.80 9.57
CA PHE A 357 -16.47 0.49 10.23
C PHE A 357 -15.76 0.28 11.57
N TYR A 358 -14.72 1.05 11.84
CA TYR A 358 -13.99 1.00 13.10
C TYR A 358 -14.53 1.99 14.11
N HIS A 359 -14.68 1.57 15.36
CA HIS A 359 -14.96 2.45 16.49
C HIS A 359 -14.46 1.85 17.81
N GLN A 360 -13.63 2.61 18.53
CA GLN A 360 -13.14 2.29 19.88
C GLN A 360 -12.61 0.85 20.03
N GLY A 361 -11.78 0.41 19.07
CA GLY A 361 -11.15 -0.91 19.09
C GLY A 361 -12.02 -2.07 18.57
N TYR A 362 -13.21 -1.79 18.05
CA TYR A 362 -14.08 -2.78 17.44
C TYR A 362 -14.37 -2.43 15.98
N TRP A 363 -14.54 -3.48 15.17
CA TRP A 363 -15.01 -3.40 13.80
C TRP A 363 -16.47 -3.83 13.72
N TYR A 364 -17.29 -2.98 13.13
CA TYR A 364 -18.72 -3.14 12.97
C TYR A 364 -19.05 -3.42 11.51
N TYR A 365 -19.87 -4.43 11.28
CA TYR A 365 -20.22 -4.85 9.91
C TYR A 365 -21.57 -5.55 9.88
N PHE A 366 -22.22 -5.48 8.73
CA PHE A 366 -23.40 -6.28 8.43
C PHE A 366 -22.99 -7.56 7.70
N LEU A 367 -23.43 -8.71 8.19
CA LEU A 367 -23.22 -10.00 7.56
C LEU A 367 -24.48 -10.38 6.77
N TYR A 368 -24.35 -10.56 5.46
CA TYR A 368 -25.49 -10.79 4.57
C TYR A 368 -26.02 -12.24 4.63
N GLU A 369 -25.22 -13.19 5.12
CA GLU A 369 -25.63 -14.60 5.19
C GLU A 369 -26.75 -14.82 6.22
N ASP A 370 -26.64 -14.19 7.40
CA ASP A 370 -27.61 -14.33 8.49
C ASP A 370 -28.38 -13.02 8.78
N MET A 371 -28.18 -12.02 7.92
CA MET A 371 -28.78 -10.69 7.98
C MET A 371 -28.58 -9.99 9.31
N SER A 372 -27.40 -10.14 9.93
CA SER A 372 -27.12 -9.58 11.26
C SER A 372 -26.04 -8.51 11.25
N ILE A 373 -26.17 -7.55 12.16
CA ILE A 373 -25.14 -6.57 12.48
C ILE A 373 -24.26 -7.14 13.59
N TYR A 374 -22.96 -7.16 13.36
CA TYR A 374 -21.95 -7.67 14.28
C TYR A 374 -20.97 -6.58 14.67
N SER A 375 -20.34 -6.77 15.84
CA SER A 375 -19.05 -6.21 16.18
C SER A 375 -18.04 -7.32 16.48
N SER A 376 -16.75 -7.08 16.25
CA SER A 376 -15.65 -7.94 16.69
C SER A 376 -14.34 -7.17 16.81
N ARG A 377 -13.35 -7.74 17.47
CA ARG A 377 -11.95 -7.29 17.33
C ARG A 377 -11.42 -7.66 15.94
N PHE A 378 -10.26 -7.09 15.59
CA PHE A 378 -9.64 -7.28 14.28
C PHE A 378 -9.35 -8.74 13.94
N ASP A 379 -8.90 -9.52 14.93
CA ASP A 379 -8.60 -10.95 14.80
C ASP A 379 -9.86 -11.84 14.78
N GLY A 380 -11.05 -11.26 14.94
CA GLY A 380 -12.32 -11.96 15.04
C GLY A 380 -12.75 -12.32 16.46
N SER A 381 -11.89 -12.09 17.45
CA SER A 381 -12.22 -12.32 18.86
C SER A 381 -13.31 -11.35 19.35
N ASP A 382 -13.97 -11.72 20.45
CA ASP A 382 -15.06 -10.95 21.04
C ASP A 382 -16.17 -10.58 20.02
N LYS A 383 -16.44 -11.48 19.08
CA LYS A 383 -17.51 -11.32 18.09
C LYS A 383 -18.87 -11.36 18.79
N ARG A 384 -19.67 -10.32 18.59
CA ARG A 384 -21.02 -10.17 19.17
C ARG A 384 -22.03 -9.83 18.09
N ARG A 385 -23.15 -10.56 18.09
CA ARG A 385 -24.31 -10.18 17.29
C ARG A 385 -25.05 -9.08 18.02
N LEU A 386 -25.08 -7.88 17.45
CA LEU A 386 -25.73 -6.71 18.02
C LEU A 386 -27.23 -6.71 17.68
N TYR A 387 -27.56 -7.09 16.45
CA TYR A 387 -28.93 -7.07 15.95
C TYR A 387 -29.08 -8.07 14.81
N GLN A 388 -30.21 -8.79 14.74
CA GLN A 388 -30.57 -9.63 13.60
C GLN A 388 -31.79 -9.03 12.91
N LYS A 389 -31.66 -8.73 11.62
CA LYS A 389 -32.75 -8.13 10.84
C LYS A 389 -33.87 -9.13 10.58
N MET A 390 -35.11 -8.66 10.65
CA MET A 390 -36.30 -9.48 10.43
C MET A 390 -36.39 -10.06 9.01
N TYR A 391 -35.77 -9.40 8.01
CA TYR A 391 -35.68 -9.92 6.64
C TYR A 391 -35.09 -11.33 6.53
N HIS A 392 -34.29 -11.78 7.50
CA HIS A 392 -33.74 -13.15 7.53
C HIS A 392 -34.81 -14.23 7.33
N ALA A 393 -36.04 -13.99 7.78
CA ALA A 393 -37.16 -14.93 7.65
C ALA A 393 -37.91 -14.86 6.30
N ASN A 394 -37.62 -13.87 5.43
CA ASN A 394 -38.39 -13.62 4.21
C ASN A 394 -37.55 -13.72 2.93
N SER A 395 -37.72 -14.82 2.19
CA SER A 395 -36.93 -15.15 0.98
C SER A 395 -37.09 -14.19 -0.20
N LYS A 396 -38.10 -13.30 -0.20
CA LYS A 396 -38.33 -12.34 -1.29
C LYS A 396 -37.30 -11.20 -1.33
N PHE A 397 -36.63 -10.91 -0.22
CA PHE A 397 -35.69 -9.79 -0.08
C PHE A 397 -34.22 -10.17 -0.32
N TYR A 398 -33.92 -11.46 -0.57
CA TYR A 398 -32.58 -11.97 -0.87
C TYR A 398 -32.21 -11.71 -2.35
N GLN A 399 -32.31 -10.46 -2.83
CA GLN A 399 -31.90 -10.08 -4.19
C GLN A 399 -30.93 -8.89 -4.19
N PRO A 400 -30.00 -8.81 -5.16
CA PRO A 400 -28.99 -7.75 -5.20
C PRO A 400 -29.55 -6.32 -5.23
N ASN A 401 -30.76 -6.13 -5.76
CA ASN A 401 -31.41 -4.82 -5.82
C ASN A 401 -31.85 -4.30 -4.43
N TYR A 402 -31.91 -5.17 -3.42
CA TYR A 402 -32.24 -4.80 -2.02
C TYR A 402 -31.00 -4.46 -1.18
N ALA A 403 -29.77 -4.60 -1.71
CA ALA A 403 -28.54 -4.31 -0.99
C ALA A 403 -28.53 -2.90 -0.36
N LYS A 404 -29.15 -1.92 -1.04
CA LYS A 404 -29.27 -0.54 -0.53
C LYS A 404 -30.15 -0.40 0.72
N LEU A 405 -31.06 -1.33 0.97
CA LEU A 405 -31.85 -1.42 2.21
C LEU A 405 -31.07 -2.10 3.34
N HIS A 406 -29.91 -2.69 3.05
CA HIS A 406 -29.04 -3.30 4.05
C HIS A 406 -27.94 -2.36 4.54
N ARG A 407 -27.91 -1.12 4.02
CA ARG A 407 -26.94 -0.12 4.45
C ARG A 407 -27.03 0.16 5.95
N ILE A 408 -25.87 0.44 6.52
CA ILE A 408 -25.67 0.82 7.90
C ILE A 408 -24.85 2.11 7.92
N GLU A 409 -25.19 3.03 8.79
CA GLU A 409 -24.44 4.27 8.98
C GLU A 409 -24.14 4.49 10.46
N PHE A 410 -23.03 5.16 10.71
CA PHE A 410 -22.47 5.29 12.05
C PHE A 410 -22.44 6.77 12.43
N GLY A 411 -23.17 7.11 13.50
CA GLY A 411 -23.19 8.43 14.09
C GLY A 411 -22.18 8.56 15.22
N LYS A 412 -22.31 9.59 16.05
CA LYS A 412 -21.45 9.83 17.20
C LYS A 412 -21.52 8.70 18.22
N ASP A 413 -22.75 8.36 18.64
CA ASP A 413 -23.02 7.37 19.70
C ASP A 413 -23.92 6.21 19.23
N LYS A 414 -24.35 6.26 17.96
CA LYS A 414 -25.44 5.41 17.46
C LYS A 414 -25.12 4.78 16.11
N ILE A 415 -25.68 3.59 15.88
CA ILE A 415 -25.72 2.91 14.60
C ILE A 415 -27.13 3.09 14.02
N TYR A 416 -27.22 3.48 12.77
CA TYR A 416 -28.46 3.66 12.01
C TYR A 416 -28.58 2.59 10.95
N PHE A 417 -29.76 1.98 10.84
CA PHE A 417 -30.01 0.91 9.90
C PHE A 417 -31.48 0.81 9.52
N ILE A 418 -31.76 0.23 8.36
CA ILE A 418 -33.12 -0.07 7.91
C ILE A 418 -33.46 -1.53 8.25
N ASP A 419 -34.65 -1.76 8.79
CA ASP A 419 -35.23 -3.10 8.95
C ASP A 419 -36.77 -3.08 8.78
N TYR A 420 -37.36 -4.27 8.71
CA TYR A 420 -38.80 -4.49 8.59
C TYR A 420 -39.52 -4.39 9.95
N ALA A 421 -40.71 -3.77 9.99
CA ALA A 421 -41.51 -3.63 11.21
C ALA A 421 -42.73 -4.55 11.18
N GLU A 422 -42.64 -5.77 11.72
CA GLU A 422 -43.78 -6.71 11.74
C GLU A 422 -44.98 -6.26 12.60
N SER A 423 -44.79 -5.38 13.58
CA SER A 423 -45.80 -5.13 14.63
C SER A 423 -47.01 -4.28 14.21
N HIS A 424 -47.11 -3.78 12.98
CA HIS A 424 -48.11 -2.77 12.60
C HIS A 424 -48.90 -3.02 11.30
N GLY A 425 -48.96 -4.25 10.80
CA GLY A 425 -49.94 -4.60 9.75
C GLY A 425 -49.80 -3.84 8.42
N ALA A 426 -48.62 -3.29 8.12
CA ALA A 426 -48.31 -2.68 6.83
C ALA A 426 -46.85 -3.00 6.45
N ASP A 427 -46.67 -3.50 5.22
CA ASP A 427 -45.39 -3.85 4.59
C ASP A 427 -44.51 -2.59 4.34
N VAL A 428 -43.92 -1.99 5.38
CA VAL A 428 -43.13 -0.75 5.20
C VAL A 428 -41.78 -0.79 5.93
N ASP A 429 -40.72 -0.63 5.14
CA ASP A 429 -39.33 -0.48 5.61
C ASP A 429 -39.21 0.69 6.60
N THR A 430 -38.50 0.47 7.69
CA THR A 430 -38.44 1.39 8.83
C THR A 430 -36.99 1.74 9.18
N LEU A 431 -36.74 3.00 9.55
CA LEU A 431 -35.46 3.46 10.05
C LEU A 431 -35.34 3.21 11.56
N TYR A 432 -34.29 2.51 11.95
CA TYR A 432 -33.94 2.20 13.32
C TYR A 432 -32.60 2.81 13.72
N THR A 433 -32.42 2.97 15.02
CA THR A 433 -31.15 3.30 15.64
C THR A 433 -30.88 2.43 16.86
N MET A 434 -29.62 2.20 17.19
CA MET A 434 -29.18 1.51 18.40
C MET A 434 -27.84 2.06 18.88
N ASN A 435 -27.48 1.81 20.14
CA ASN A 435 -26.15 2.10 20.65
C ASN A 435 -25.11 1.11 20.07
N TYR A 436 -23.82 1.45 20.12
CA TYR A 436 -22.74 0.57 19.63
C TYR A 436 -22.65 -0.80 20.34
N ASP A 437 -23.18 -0.92 21.56
CA ASP A 437 -23.27 -2.20 22.29
C ASP A 437 -24.51 -3.04 21.89
N GLY A 438 -25.32 -2.56 20.95
CA GLY A 438 -26.58 -3.19 20.52
C GLY A 438 -27.78 -2.89 21.43
N SER A 439 -27.60 -2.11 22.50
CA SER A 439 -28.70 -1.70 23.36
C SER A 439 -29.52 -0.56 22.75
N SER A 440 -30.66 -0.26 23.38
CA SER A 440 -31.51 0.89 23.04
C SER A 440 -31.99 0.94 21.59
N VAL A 441 -32.34 -0.22 21.02
CA VAL A 441 -32.92 -0.30 19.67
C VAL A 441 -34.23 0.47 19.63
N GLN A 442 -34.31 1.49 18.78
CA GLN A 442 -35.45 2.40 18.67
C GLN A 442 -35.82 2.64 17.21
N LYS A 443 -37.13 2.61 16.91
CA LYS A 443 -37.69 3.10 15.66
C LYS A 443 -37.70 4.62 15.67
N ILE A 444 -37.16 5.25 14.63
CA ILE A 444 -37.07 6.71 14.55
C ILE A 444 -37.78 7.32 13.34
N GLY A 445 -38.25 6.50 12.39
CA GLY A 445 -39.02 7.01 11.26
C GLY A 445 -39.29 5.97 10.17
N ALA A 446 -39.89 6.40 9.07
CA ALA A 446 -39.95 5.61 7.84
C ALA A 446 -38.54 5.47 7.24
N ALA A 447 -38.28 4.39 6.49
CA ALA A 447 -37.02 4.25 5.79
C ALA A 447 -36.86 5.38 4.74
N PRO A 448 -35.70 6.05 4.70
CA PRO A 448 -35.41 7.05 3.69
C PRO A 448 -35.17 6.40 2.31
N LEU A 449 -35.18 7.19 1.23
CA LEU A 449 -34.93 6.69 -0.11
C LEU A 449 -33.54 6.01 -0.20
N PRO A 450 -33.32 5.05 -1.12
CA PRO A 450 -32.03 4.37 -1.25
C PRO A 450 -30.80 5.27 -1.47
N SER A 451 -31.00 6.51 -1.91
CA SER A 451 -29.97 7.53 -2.13
C SER A 451 -29.80 8.51 -0.98
N GLU A 452 -30.70 8.51 -0.01
CA GLU A 452 -30.70 9.44 1.12
C GLU A 452 -29.91 8.87 2.31
N PRO A 453 -29.23 9.72 3.11
CA PRO A 453 -28.51 9.27 4.29
C PRO A 453 -29.45 8.70 5.35
N LEU A 454 -28.94 7.80 6.19
CA LEU A 454 -29.70 7.23 7.31
C LEU A 454 -29.68 8.09 8.59
N LYS A 455 -28.77 9.06 8.64
CA LYS A 455 -28.57 9.94 9.79
C LYS A 455 -28.31 11.38 9.34
N ASP A 456 -28.36 12.29 10.30
CA ASP A 456 -27.97 13.68 10.08
C ASP A 456 -26.48 13.80 9.70
N GLU A 457 -26.15 14.78 8.86
CA GLU A 457 -24.76 15.02 8.43
C GLU A 457 -23.85 15.52 9.56
N THR A 458 -24.42 16.13 10.59
CA THR A 458 -23.71 16.62 11.77
C THR A 458 -23.43 15.51 12.78
N ASP A 459 -24.23 14.43 12.77
CA ASP A 459 -24.06 13.29 13.65
C ASP A 459 -22.95 12.37 13.13
N LYS A 460 -21.69 12.72 13.39
CA LYS A 460 -20.52 11.96 12.94
C LYS A 460 -19.74 11.39 14.13
N PRO A 461 -19.10 10.21 13.97
CA PRO A 461 -18.21 9.65 14.97
C PRO A 461 -17.14 10.67 15.40
N GLU A 462 -16.90 10.77 16.70
CA GLU A 462 -15.80 11.61 17.21
C GLU A 462 -14.45 11.07 16.72
N ARG A 463 -13.59 11.98 16.28
CA ARG A 463 -12.19 11.64 16.00
C ARG A 463 -11.38 11.69 17.28
N GLU A 464 -10.48 10.74 17.41
CA GLU A 464 -9.50 10.72 18.49
C GLU A 464 -8.59 11.95 18.38
N ALA A 465 -8.10 12.42 19.54
CA ALA A 465 -7.15 13.52 19.57
C ALA A 465 -5.86 13.12 18.83
N PRO A 466 -5.24 14.02 18.06
CA PRO A 466 -3.99 13.72 17.36
C PRO A 466 -2.91 13.22 18.31
N GLY A 467 -2.18 12.20 17.87
CA GLY A 467 -1.09 11.57 18.60
C GLY A 467 0.08 11.23 17.69
N THR A 468 0.75 10.12 17.97
CA THR A 468 1.94 9.69 17.24
C THR A 468 1.65 9.39 15.77
N PHE A 469 0.49 8.79 15.46
CA PHE A 469 0.14 8.49 14.08
C PHE A 469 -0.12 9.78 13.27
N ALA A 470 -0.92 10.70 13.81
CA ALA A 470 -1.18 11.99 13.18
C ALA A 470 0.12 12.77 12.96
N LEU A 471 1.07 12.71 13.91
CA LEU A 471 2.39 13.33 13.72
C LEU A 471 3.17 12.69 12.56
N ARG A 472 3.13 11.35 12.38
CA ARG A 472 3.78 10.67 11.24
C ARG A 472 3.21 11.15 9.90
N VAL A 473 1.88 11.21 9.80
CA VAL A 473 1.19 11.70 8.60
C VAL A 473 1.54 13.17 8.34
N GLU A 474 1.52 14.00 9.38
CA GLU A 474 1.83 15.43 9.26
C GLU A 474 3.30 15.67 8.90
N LEU A 475 4.22 14.84 9.40
CA LEU A 475 5.63 14.85 9.01
C LEU A 475 5.79 14.53 7.52
N LEU A 476 5.15 13.47 7.02
CA LEU A 476 5.16 13.13 5.59
C LEU A 476 4.67 14.30 4.73
N LEU A 477 3.52 14.88 5.09
CA LEU A 477 2.94 16.02 4.37
C LEU A 477 3.83 17.26 4.44
N SER A 478 4.52 17.46 5.56
CA SER A 478 5.43 18.58 5.77
C SER A 478 6.71 18.43 4.95
N LYS A 479 7.28 17.23 4.86
CA LYS A 479 8.43 16.92 4.00
C LYS A 479 8.07 17.06 2.53
N LEU A 480 6.88 16.61 2.13
CA LEU A 480 6.36 16.83 0.79
C LEU A 480 6.23 18.34 0.52
N LYS A 481 5.68 19.12 1.46
CA LYS A 481 5.59 20.58 1.32
C LYS A 481 6.95 21.25 1.19
N ASP A 482 7.92 20.91 2.06
CA ASP A 482 9.27 21.50 2.01
C ASP A 482 9.99 21.22 0.68
N ALA A 483 9.86 19.99 0.17
CA ALA A 483 10.42 19.60 -1.12
C ALA A 483 9.94 20.46 -2.29
N TYR A 484 8.73 21.03 -2.23
CA TYR A 484 8.19 21.90 -3.30
C TYR A 484 8.02 23.36 -2.85
N TYR A 485 8.62 23.75 -1.72
CA TYR A 485 8.54 25.11 -1.18
C TYR A 485 9.92 25.79 -1.06
N HIS A 486 11.02 25.10 -1.35
CA HIS A 486 12.38 25.66 -1.26
C HIS A 486 12.72 26.69 -2.35
N GLY A 487 11.92 26.82 -3.40
CA GLY A 487 12.14 27.76 -4.50
C GLY A 487 13.48 27.53 -5.21
N THR A 488 14.35 28.54 -5.21
CA THR A 488 15.71 28.44 -5.80
C THR A 488 16.78 28.06 -4.78
N GLU A 489 16.44 27.94 -3.50
CA GLU A 489 17.39 27.59 -2.46
C GLU A 489 17.96 26.19 -2.67
N ASP A 490 19.12 25.94 -2.08
CA ASP A 490 19.62 24.58 -1.92
C ASP A 490 18.70 23.82 -0.94
N TYR A 491 18.21 22.65 -1.36
CA TYR A 491 17.32 21.84 -0.54
C TYR A 491 17.89 21.57 0.86
N PHE A 492 19.21 21.35 0.97
CA PHE A 492 19.86 21.01 2.25
C PHE A 492 20.24 22.22 3.09
N ILE A 493 20.19 23.43 2.52
CA ILE A 493 20.63 24.67 3.18
C ILE A 493 19.48 25.67 3.11
N PRO A 494 18.56 25.66 4.09
CA PRO A 494 17.49 26.66 4.15
C PRO A 494 18.06 28.04 4.52
N GLU A 495 17.90 29.03 3.64
CA GLU A 495 18.35 30.41 3.84
C GLU A 495 17.20 31.29 4.34
N ASN A 496 16.00 31.11 3.78
CA ASN A 496 14.77 31.77 4.15
C ASN A 496 14.42 31.48 5.62
N PRO A 497 14.20 32.51 6.47
CA PRO A 497 13.91 32.31 7.89
C PRO A 497 12.66 31.46 8.17
N ASP A 498 11.60 31.59 7.37
CA ASP A 498 10.37 30.81 7.54
C ASP A 498 10.62 29.34 7.18
N ARG A 499 11.36 29.08 6.11
CA ARG A 499 11.78 27.71 5.75
C ARG A 499 12.70 27.11 6.82
N ARG A 500 13.66 27.87 7.35
CA ARG A 500 14.52 27.41 8.48
C ARG A 500 13.71 26.97 9.68
N ASN A 501 12.71 27.75 10.07
CA ASN A 501 11.79 27.40 11.15
C ASN A 501 11.00 26.13 10.82
N PHE A 502 10.51 25.99 9.58
CA PHE A 502 9.76 24.83 9.14
C PHE A 502 10.60 23.54 9.14
N VAL A 503 11.81 23.58 8.56
CA VAL A 503 12.76 22.45 8.56
C VAL A 503 13.16 22.08 9.99
N THR A 504 13.35 23.05 10.88
CA THR A 504 13.64 22.78 12.30
C THR A 504 12.49 22.02 12.98
N ALA A 505 11.24 22.37 12.70
CA ALA A 505 10.08 21.66 13.23
C ALA A 505 9.98 20.22 12.66
N ILE A 506 10.29 20.04 11.36
CA ILE A 506 10.37 18.71 10.72
C ILE A 506 11.40 17.83 11.45
N GLN A 507 12.61 18.34 11.68
CA GLN A 507 13.69 17.62 12.36
C GLN A 507 13.33 17.23 13.82
N LYS A 508 12.60 18.10 14.53
CA LYS A 508 12.10 17.78 15.88
C LYS A 508 11.12 16.61 15.84
N ALA A 509 10.19 16.60 14.87
CA ALA A 509 9.23 15.52 14.70
C ALA A 509 9.91 14.20 14.31
N GLU A 510 10.87 14.23 13.38
CA GLU A 510 11.68 13.06 13.02
C GLU A 510 12.38 12.47 14.25
N LYS A 511 13.06 13.32 15.03
CA LYS A 511 13.75 12.90 16.24
C LYS A 511 12.81 12.29 17.28
N LEU A 512 11.62 12.85 17.48
CA LEU A 512 10.63 12.29 18.40
C LEU A 512 10.15 10.91 17.93
N LEU A 513 9.89 10.76 16.63
CA LEU A 513 9.35 9.53 16.02
C LEU A 513 10.37 8.40 15.88
N GLN A 514 11.67 8.69 16.02
CA GLN A 514 12.75 7.69 16.11
C GLN A 514 12.77 6.95 17.46
N ASN A 515 12.14 7.51 18.51
CA ASN A 515 12.02 6.82 19.79
C ASN A 515 11.11 5.59 19.64
N ALA A 516 11.48 4.48 20.27
CA ALA A 516 10.69 3.24 20.22
C ALA A 516 9.27 3.40 20.79
N GLN A 517 9.09 4.33 21.74
CA GLN A 517 7.80 4.72 22.32
C GLN A 517 7.76 6.26 22.42
N PRO A 518 7.33 6.96 21.36
CA PRO A 518 7.24 8.41 21.37
C PRO A 518 6.22 8.90 22.40
N ASP A 519 6.54 9.98 23.11
CA ASP A 519 5.60 10.62 24.04
C ASP A 519 4.40 11.22 23.27
N ALA A 520 3.19 10.79 23.63
CA ALA A 520 1.98 11.17 22.90
C ALA A 520 1.61 12.65 23.07
N HIS A 521 1.94 13.26 24.21
CA HIS A 521 1.69 14.68 24.44
C HIS A 521 2.61 15.55 23.57
N ALA A 522 3.92 15.27 23.59
CA ALA A 522 4.90 15.91 22.73
C ALA A 522 4.57 15.69 21.25
N ALA A 523 4.06 14.51 20.89
CA ALA A 523 3.64 14.23 19.52
C ALA A 523 2.49 15.14 19.08
N ARG A 524 1.49 15.35 19.95
CA ARG A 524 0.35 16.24 19.70
C ARG A 524 0.76 17.71 19.58
N GLU A 525 1.69 18.17 20.41
CA GLU A 525 2.22 19.54 20.34
C GLU A 525 2.95 19.77 19.02
N LEU A 526 3.88 18.87 18.66
CA LEU A 526 4.61 18.95 17.39
C LEU A 526 3.69 18.82 16.18
N TYR A 527 2.66 17.97 16.25
CA TYR A 527 1.65 17.87 15.19
C TYR A 527 0.96 19.22 14.97
N THR A 528 0.58 19.89 16.05
CA THR A 528 -0.10 21.19 15.99
C THR A 528 0.83 22.27 15.44
N GLU A 529 2.10 22.30 15.87
CA GLU A 529 3.13 23.21 15.36
C GLU A 529 3.36 22.99 13.85
N LEU A 530 3.66 21.75 13.43
CA LEU A 530 3.93 21.42 12.04
C LEU A 530 2.75 21.71 11.13
N ARG A 531 1.55 21.27 11.52
CA ARG A 531 0.33 21.54 10.75
C ARG A 531 0.10 23.04 10.60
N GLY A 532 0.29 23.79 11.68
CA GLY A 532 0.20 25.25 11.67
C GLY A 532 1.19 25.90 10.72
N LEU A 533 2.43 25.38 10.61
CA LEU A 533 3.43 25.88 9.66
C LEU A 533 3.10 25.47 8.22
N ARG A 534 2.71 24.22 7.98
CA ARG A 534 2.43 23.67 6.63
C ARG A 534 1.24 24.37 5.95
N ILE A 535 0.17 24.64 6.69
CA ILE A 535 -1.07 25.22 6.12
C ILE A 535 -1.07 26.74 6.07
N ARG A 536 -0.07 27.43 6.66
CA ARG A 536 0.05 28.88 6.56
C ARG A 536 0.19 29.27 5.10
N LYS A 537 -0.71 30.13 4.61
CA LYS A 537 -0.51 30.82 3.35
C LYS A 537 0.73 31.69 3.49
N THR A 538 1.75 31.35 2.74
CA THR A 538 2.96 32.15 2.64
C THR A 538 2.55 33.45 1.95
N LYS A 539 2.82 34.57 2.62
CA LYS A 539 2.60 35.88 2.01
C LYS A 539 3.60 35.99 0.86
N ASN A 540 3.08 35.93 -0.37
CA ASN A 540 3.85 36.20 -1.58
C ASN A 540 4.55 37.57 -1.50
#